data_AF-A0A2W0E0X1-F1
#
_entry.id   AF-A0A2W0E0X1-F1
#
_cell.length_a   1.000
_cell.length_b   1.000
_cell.length_c   1.000
_cell.angle_alpha   90.00
_cell.angle_beta   90.00
_cell.angle_gamma   90.00
#
_symmetry.space_group_name_H-M   'P 1'
#
loop_
_entity.id
_entity.type
_entity.pdbx_description
1 polymer ?
#
loop_
_entity_poly.entity_id
_entity_poly.type
_entity_poly.pdbx_seq_one_letter_code
_entity_poly.pdbx_strand_id
1 'polypeptide(L)'
;MRSLVYTSTQTRPITDSELAQILAVGREKNTRLGVTGMLAHRDDNCIGIIEGEDDVVRERFDQVQADPRHTNVQVLLDEPITRRSFPDWSMAFQSLDPLVQDVPGFSDLFSAGRPTDPAFGAPRARALLDWFRKHPLAPLTNQNADDEAVPRTRAINGAIAVIHDGGLSRFSLEAVATRSGMRQSEILELFPSEPALLAAAVMRWTRAVSAPLLPLADEKGTVAFLHALLSAHAEDPALMRLIAATLAISTDPSTDGADYYRSAYLQFRETVRTALREDIRAGREPATMDPIRGAQQLLALYDGIRLQALLTPDTDVVDAFDRAAARMRRGWSEQYEETTVWDISAPAGG
;
A
#
# COMPACT_ATOMS: atom_id res chain seq x y z
N MET A 1 9.63 13.37 20.66
CA MET A 1 9.62 12.54 19.43
C MET A 1 11.05 12.24 19.01
N ARG A 2 11.25 11.02 18.53
CA ARG A 2 12.55 10.46 18.13
C ARG A 2 12.43 9.83 16.74
N SER A 3 13.52 9.87 15.97
CA SER A 3 13.72 9.07 14.75
C SER A 3 14.87 8.10 14.97
N LEU A 4 14.62 6.82 14.70
CA LEU A 4 15.60 5.75 14.76
C LEU A 4 15.73 5.10 13.39
N VAL A 5 16.93 5.14 12.82
CA VAL A 5 17.30 4.46 11.57
C VAL A 5 18.22 3.31 11.90
N TYR A 6 17.90 2.11 11.44
CA TYR A 6 18.72 0.93 11.66
C TYR A 6 18.86 0.09 10.39
N THR A 7 19.85 -0.78 10.37
CA THR A 7 19.97 -1.86 9.39
C THR A 7 19.96 -3.22 10.09
N SER A 8 19.62 -4.26 9.36
CA SER A 8 19.71 -5.65 9.82
C SER A 8 19.96 -6.59 8.64
N THR A 9 20.40 -7.81 8.92
CA THR A 9 20.55 -8.89 7.93
C THR A 9 19.53 -9.99 8.21
N GLN A 10 18.76 -10.39 7.21
CA GLN A 10 17.82 -11.50 7.28
C GLN A 10 18.58 -12.80 7.61
N THR A 11 18.04 -13.62 8.50
CA THR A 11 18.68 -14.91 8.85
C THR A 11 18.48 -15.98 7.79
N ARG A 12 17.50 -15.76 6.91
CA ARG A 12 17.16 -16.59 5.76
C ARG A 12 16.34 -15.75 4.77
N PRO A 13 16.24 -16.15 3.50
CA PRO A 13 15.31 -15.51 2.56
C PRO A 13 13.89 -15.48 3.14
N ILE A 14 13.31 -14.28 3.20
CA ILE A 14 11.92 -14.05 3.55
C ILE A 14 11.06 -14.36 2.33
N THR A 15 10.04 -15.20 2.47
CA THR A 15 9.11 -15.49 1.37
C THR A 15 8.15 -14.31 1.15
N ASP A 16 7.57 -14.21 -0.05
CA ASP A 16 6.60 -13.14 -0.34
C ASP A 16 5.41 -13.14 0.64
N SER A 17 4.98 -14.30 1.15
CA SER A 17 3.94 -14.36 2.17
C SER A 17 4.40 -13.91 3.54
N GLU A 18 5.57 -14.35 3.99
CA GLU A 18 6.11 -13.89 5.27
C GLU A 18 6.29 -12.38 5.27
N LEU A 19 6.71 -11.85 4.13
CA LEU A 19 6.80 -10.43 3.89
C LEU A 19 5.44 -9.76 3.98
N ALA A 20 4.44 -10.24 3.24
CA ALA A 20 3.07 -9.72 3.30
C ALA A 20 2.51 -9.72 4.74
N GLN A 21 2.81 -10.76 5.53
CA GLN A 21 2.45 -10.85 6.95
C GLN A 21 3.19 -9.84 7.82
N ILE A 22 4.49 -9.62 7.58
CA ILE A 22 5.26 -8.55 8.26
C ILE A 22 4.60 -7.20 8.03
N LEU A 23 4.15 -6.92 6.81
CA LEU A 23 3.53 -5.64 6.46
C LEU A 23 2.17 -5.45 7.11
N ALA A 24 1.31 -6.46 7.03
CA ALA A 24 0.00 -6.41 7.64
C ALA A 24 0.11 -6.16 9.16
N VAL A 25 0.91 -6.98 9.86
CA VAL A 25 1.08 -6.88 11.31
C VAL A 25 1.85 -5.62 11.71
N GLY A 26 2.86 -5.24 10.93
CA GLY A 26 3.70 -4.08 11.16
C GLY A 26 2.90 -2.78 11.11
N ARG A 27 2.08 -2.61 10.07
CA ARG A 27 1.20 -1.43 9.90
C ARG A 27 0.19 -1.33 11.03
N GLU A 28 -0.56 -2.40 11.30
CA GLU A 28 -1.58 -2.41 12.37
C GLU A 28 -1.00 -2.03 13.74
N LYS A 29 0.15 -2.61 14.11
CA LYS A 29 0.83 -2.27 15.37
C LYS A 29 1.33 -0.84 15.38
N ASN A 30 1.96 -0.39 14.30
CA ASN A 30 2.54 0.95 14.23
C ASN A 30 1.45 2.02 14.27
N THR A 31 0.34 1.86 13.55
CA THR A 31 -0.81 2.77 13.59
C THR A 31 -1.37 2.91 15.01
N ARG A 32 -1.61 1.78 15.72
CA ARG A 32 -2.10 1.78 17.10
C ARG A 32 -1.15 2.47 18.09
N LEU A 33 0.15 2.38 17.87
CA LEU A 33 1.18 2.98 18.71
C LEU A 33 1.50 4.43 18.30
N GLY A 34 0.88 4.96 17.22
CA GLY A 34 1.25 6.24 16.64
C GLY A 34 2.70 6.28 16.14
N VAL A 35 3.24 5.14 15.72
CA VAL A 35 4.58 5.00 15.14
C VAL A 35 4.48 5.11 13.62
N THR A 36 5.44 5.81 13.02
CA THR A 36 5.56 5.93 11.56
C THR A 36 6.95 5.55 11.09
N GLY A 37 7.12 5.38 9.78
CA GLY A 37 8.39 5.13 9.14
C GLY A 37 8.28 4.16 7.97
N MET A 38 9.36 3.42 7.74
CA MET A 38 9.52 2.62 6.54
C MET A 38 10.44 1.44 6.79
N LEU A 39 10.18 0.33 6.12
CA LEU A 39 11.03 -0.84 6.03
C LEU A 39 11.40 -1.07 4.56
N ALA A 40 12.68 -1.07 4.25
CA ALA A 40 13.16 -1.40 2.91
C ALA A 40 14.13 -2.59 2.99
N HIS A 41 14.13 -3.48 2.00
CA HIS A 41 15.07 -4.60 1.96
C HIS A 41 15.63 -4.82 0.56
N ARG A 42 16.82 -5.41 0.47
CA ARG A 42 17.38 -5.92 -0.78
C ARG A 42 18.35 -7.03 -0.46
N ASP A 43 18.25 -8.11 -1.23
CA ASP A 43 18.93 -9.36 -0.93
C ASP A 43 18.63 -9.73 0.53
N ASP A 44 19.67 -10.03 1.31
CA ASP A 44 19.55 -10.37 2.73
C ASP A 44 19.55 -9.14 3.65
N ASN A 45 19.59 -7.91 3.13
CA ASN A 45 19.75 -6.73 3.96
C ASN A 45 18.47 -5.90 4.09
N CYS A 46 18.23 -5.35 5.27
CA CYS A 46 17.09 -4.48 5.55
C CYS A 46 17.55 -3.15 6.15
N ILE A 47 16.77 -2.10 5.89
CA ILE A 47 16.82 -0.81 6.56
C ILE A 47 15.44 -0.52 7.13
N GLY A 48 15.39 -0.14 8.39
CA GLY A 48 14.16 0.34 9.01
C GLY A 48 14.32 1.76 9.54
N ILE A 49 13.24 2.51 9.45
CA ILE A 49 13.08 3.86 10.01
C ILE A 49 11.86 3.80 10.93
N ILE A 50 12.01 4.27 12.16
CA ILE A 50 10.95 4.30 13.17
C ILE A 50 10.91 5.70 13.77
N GLU A 51 9.75 6.34 13.69
CA GLU A 51 9.50 7.70 14.18
C GLU A 51 8.28 7.71 15.09
N GLY A 52 8.34 8.44 16.20
CA GLY A 52 7.24 8.49 17.16
C GLY A 52 7.63 9.09 18.51
N GLU A 53 6.80 8.87 19.53
CA GLU A 53 7.12 9.25 20.90
C GLU A 53 8.32 8.49 21.44
N ASP A 54 9.10 9.16 22.28
CA ASP A 54 10.44 8.73 22.67
C ASP A 54 10.50 7.31 23.25
N ASP A 55 9.60 7.00 24.19
CA ASP A 55 9.51 5.70 24.85
C ASP A 55 8.90 4.64 23.93
N VAL A 56 7.92 5.03 23.10
CA VAL A 56 7.25 4.14 22.15
C VAL A 56 8.21 3.66 21.06
N VAL A 57 9.06 4.55 20.53
CA VAL A 57 10.08 4.19 19.53
C VAL A 57 11.10 3.22 20.12
N ARG A 58 11.53 3.43 21.37
CA ARG A 58 12.48 2.55 22.05
C ARG A 58 11.88 1.15 22.25
N GLU A 59 10.68 1.07 22.82
CA GLU A 59 9.99 -0.21 23.01
C GLU A 59 9.74 -0.93 21.68
N ARG A 60 9.33 -0.19 20.63
CA ARG A 60 9.14 -0.76 19.31
C ARG A 60 10.45 -1.29 18.73
N PHE A 61 11.54 -0.56 18.91
CA PHE A 61 12.86 -0.99 18.45
C PHE A 61 13.38 -2.19 19.22
N ASP A 62 13.13 -2.31 20.53
CA ASP A 62 13.49 -3.50 21.31
C ASP A 62 12.78 -4.76 20.77
N GLN A 63 11.50 -4.63 20.38
CA GLN A 63 10.78 -5.72 19.73
C GLN A 63 11.33 -6.08 18.36
N VAL A 64 11.75 -5.07 17.58
CA VAL A 64 12.44 -5.29 16.31
C VAL A 64 13.74 -6.04 16.57
N GLN A 65 14.58 -5.58 17.48
CA GLN A 65 15.88 -6.19 17.78
C GLN A 65 15.77 -7.65 18.26
N ALA A 66 14.68 -8.01 18.94
CA ALA A 66 14.41 -9.36 19.42
C ALA A 66 13.80 -10.28 18.34
N ASP A 67 13.51 -9.78 17.14
CA ASP A 67 12.86 -10.56 16.08
C ASP A 67 13.81 -11.62 15.51
N PRO A 68 13.48 -12.93 15.58
CA PRO A 68 14.40 -13.99 15.16
C PRO A 68 14.59 -14.08 13.64
N ARG A 69 13.84 -13.29 12.84
CA ARG A 69 13.93 -13.30 11.37
C ARG A 69 15.14 -12.52 10.85
N HIS A 70 15.83 -11.77 11.71
CA HIS A 70 17.03 -11.03 11.34
C HIS A 70 18.11 -11.06 12.43
N THR A 71 19.30 -10.63 12.05
CA THR A 71 20.48 -10.50 12.90
C THR A 71 21.25 -9.24 12.50
N ASN A 72 22.41 -8.99 13.10
CA ASN A 72 23.27 -7.85 12.80
C ASN A 72 22.53 -6.50 12.86
N VAL A 73 21.60 -6.35 13.81
CA VAL A 73 20.83 -5.13 13.99
C VAL A 73 21.77 -4.02 14.46
N GLN A 74 21.86 -2.94 13.68
CA GLN A 74 22.76 -1.82 13.95
C GLN A 74 22.04 -0.50 13.73
N VAL A 75 22.06 0.37 14.75
CA VAL A 75 21.51 1.72 14.68
C VAL A 75 22.49 2.61 13.90
N LEU A 76 21.98 3.27 12.86
CA LEU A 76 22.72 4.25 12.06
C LEU A 76 22.51 5.68 12.54
N LEU A 77 21.30 5.96 13.02
CA LEU A 77 20.88 7.27 13.48
C LEU A 77 19.85 7.08 14.59
N ASP A 78 20.05 7.76 15.71
CA ASP A 78 19.06 7.91 16.78
C ASP A 78 19.13 9.38 17.20
N GLU A 79 18.11 10.16 16.84
CA GLU A 79 18.07 11.58 17.12
C GLU A 79 16.67 12.07 17.52
N PRO A 80 16.58 13.09 18.38
CA PRO A 80 15.32 13.79 18.61
C PRO A 80 14.89 14.53 17.34
N ILE A 81 13.60 14.47 17.02
CA ILE A 81 13.01 15.15 15.87
C ILE A 81 11.87 16.06 16.31
N THR A 82 11.70 17.19 15.62
CA THR A 82 10.54 18.09 15.80
C THR A 82 9.42 17.80 14.82
N ARG A 83 9.73 17.13 13.69
CA ARG A 83 8.76 16.75 12.66
C ARG A 83 9.14 15.37 12.11
N ARG A 84 8.14 14.50 11.92
CA ARG A 84 8.29 13.20 11.26
C ARG A 84 8.72 13.41 9.80
N SER A 85 9.63 12.56 9.34
CA SER A 85 10.00 12.49 7.92
C SER A 85 8.94 11.78 7.11
N PHE A 86 8.22 10.82 7.73
CA PHE A 86 7.20 9.99 7.08
C PHE A 86 5.89 10.01 7.89
N PRO A 87 5.23 11.17 8.06
CA PRO A 87 4.06 11.29 8.93
C PRO A 87 2.86 10.43 8.49
N ASP A 88 2.77 10.14 7.20
CA ASP A 88 1.62 9.45 6.60
C ASP A 88 1.81 7.93 6.48
N TRP A 89 2.99 7.39 6.86
CA TRP A 89 3.29 5.98 6.69
C TRP A 89 3.59 5.32 8.03
N SER A 90 2.69 4.49 8.53
CA SER A 90 2.93 3.63 9.70
C SER A 90 4.07 2.64 9.43
N MET A 91 4.12 2.07 8.22
CA MET A 91 5.23 1.30 7.69
C MET A 91 5.13 1.20 6.16
N ALA A 92 5.78 2.10 5.44
CA ALA A 92 6.01 1.91 4.02
C ALA A 92 6.94 0.71 3.81
N PHE A 93 6.75 -0.04 2.72
CA PHE A 93 7.56 -1.22 2.44
C PHE A 93 8.08 -1.27 1.01
N GLN A 94 9.33 -1.70 0.86
CA GLN A 94 10.04 -1.70 -0.40
C GLN A 94 11.07 -2.81 -0.55
N SER A 95 11.18 -3.31 -1.78
CA SER A 95 12.48 -3.72 -2.30
C SER A 95 13.29 -2.44 -2.56
N LEU A 96 14.51 -2.31 -2.02
CA LEU A 96 15.33 -1.11 -2.18
C LEU A 96 15.58 -0.87 -3.67
N ASP A 97 15.05 0.25 -4.16
CA ASP A 97 15.27 0.74 -5.51
C ASP A 97 16.78 0.75 -5.82
N PRO A 98 17.24 0.16 -6.93
CA PRO A 98 18.65 0.21 -7.26
C PRO A 98 19.22 1.62 -7.44
N LEU A 99 18.42 2.66 -7.68
CA LEU A 99 18.87 4.06 -7.64
C LEU A 99 19.26 4.53 -6.23
N VAL A 100 18.78 3.86 -5.19
CA VAL A 100 19.28 4.09 -3.84
C VAL A 100 20.76 3.70 -3.74
N GLN A 101 21.28 2.82 -4.61
CA GLN A 101 22.71 2.53 -4.67
C GLN A 101 23.57 3.71 -5.11
N ASP A 102 22.99 4.66 -5.85
CA ASP A 102 23.67 5.89 -6.25
C ASP A 102 23.72 6.91 -5.10
N VAL A 103 22.99 6.68 -4.00
CA VAL A 103 23.13 7.49 -2.79
C VAL A 103 24.53 7.24 -2.22
N PRO A 104 25.39 8.28 -2.12
CA PRO A 104 26.77 8.09 -1.70
C PRO A 104 26.87 7.39 -0.35
N GLY A 105 27.59 6.26 -0.33
CA GLY A 105 27.81 5.45 0.87
C GLY A 105 26.68 4.50 1.23
N PHE A 106 25.64 4.36 0.39
CA PHE A 106 24.54 3.41 0.62
C PHE A 106 24.99 1.95 0.63
N SER A 107 25.74 1.53 -0.39
CA SER A 107 26.27 0.16 -0.47
C SER A 107 27.19 -0.19 0.72
N ASP A 108 27.91 0.81 1.25
CA ASP A 108 28.77 0.65 2.42
C ASP A 108 27.98 0.31 3.70
N LEU A 109 26.67 0.62 3.74
CA LEU A 109 25.81 0.27 4.87
C LEU A 109 25.65 -1.25 5.01
N PHE A 110 25.96 -2.04 4.00
CA PHE A 110 25.78 -3.49 4.09
C PHE A 110 27.08 -4.27 4.00
N SER A 111 28.20 -3.55 3.91
CA SER A 111 29.53 -4.15 3.85
C SER A 111 29.87 -4.87 5.15
N ALA A 112 30.35 -6.11 5.02
CA ALA A 112 30.88 -6.87 6.14
C ALA A 112 32.04 -6.10 6.80
N GLY A 113 32.00 -5.96 8.14
CA GLY A 113 33.04 -5.28 8.90
C GLY A 113 32.98 -3.75 8.85
N ARG A 114 31.88 -3.14 8.42
CA ARG A 114 31.70 -1.67 8.46
C ARG A 114 31.85 -1.13 9.90
N PRO A 115 32.34 0.11 10.09
CA PRO A 115 32.40 0.75 11.40
C PRO A 115 31.00 0.91 12.02
N THR A 116 30.90 0.66 13.33
CA THR A 116 29.68 0.87 14.13
C THR A 116 29.58 2.26 14.76
N ASP A 117 30.59 3.11 14.55
CA ASP A 117 30.62 4.48 15.05
C ASP A 117 29.54 5.34 14.34
N PRO A 118 28.72 6.11 15.09
CA PRO A 118 27.81 7.11 14.54
C PRO A 118 28.43 8.03 13.47
N ALA A 119 29.73 8.35 13.55
CA ALA A 119 30.41 9.16 12.54
C ALA A 119 30.38 8.54 11.13
N PHE A 120 30.28 7.20 11.05
CA PHE A 120 30.15 6.47 9.80
C PHE A 120 28.68 6.35 9.35
N GLY A 121 27.78 5.98 10.27
CA GLY A 121 26.39 5.66 9.98
C GLY A 121 25.49 6.87 9.76
N ALA A 122 25.60 7.90 10.60
CA ALA A 122 24.65 9.01 10.63
C ALA A 122 24.60 9.84 9.33
N PRO A 123 25.73 10.20 8.67
CA PRO A 123 25.69 10.93 7.41
C PRO A 123 25.00 10.13 6.29
N ARG A 124 25.23 8.81 6.24
CA ARG A 124 24.62 7.91 5.25
C ARG A 124 23.12 7.74 5.50
N ALA A 125 22.72 7.56 6.76
CA ALA A 125 21.31 7.53 7.14
C ALA A 125 20.59 8.84 6.76
N ARG A 126 21.22 10.00 6.99
CA ARG A 126 20.63 11.29 6.58
C ARG A 126 20.54 11.44 5.06
N ALA A 127 21.56 11.02 4.32
CA ALA A 127 21.51 11.03 2.85
C ALA A 127 20.36 10.15 2.32
N LEU A 128 20.16 8.99 2.95
CA LEU A 128 19.05 8.08 2.64
C LEU A 128 17.69 8.70 2.97
N LEU A 129 17.54 9.28 4.17
CA LEU A 129 16.32 9.99 4.57
C LEU A 129 16.00 11.15 3.62
N ASP A 130 17.01 11.90 3.20
CA ASP A 130 16.86 12.99 2.23
C ASP A 130 16.47 12.47 0.84
N TRP A 131 16.99 11.32 0.41
CA TRP A 131 16.61 10.69 -0.84
C TRP A 131 15.13 10.28 -0.82
N PHE A 132 14.68 9.58 0.22
CA PHE A 132 13.28 9.18 0.37
C PHE A 132 12.34 10.38 0.47
N ARG A 133 12.77 11.46 1.14
CA ARG A 133 11.98 12.70 1.21
C ARG A 133 11.81 13.37 -0.16
N LYS A 134 12.82 13.28 -1.03
CA LYS A 134 12.78 13.82 -2.40
C LYS A 134 12.02 12.91 -3.37
N HIS A 135 11.97 11.61 -3.08
CA HIS A 135 11.32 10.60 -3.91
C HIS A 135 10.31 9.79 -3.11
N PRO A 136 9.26 10.43 -2.54
CA PRO A 136 8.29 9.74 -1.69
C PRO A 136 7.53 8.62 -2.44
N LEU A 137 7.53 8.66 -3.77
CA LEU A 137 6.82 7.69 -4.61
C LEU A 137 7.70 6.67 -5.29
N ALA A 138 9.03 6.88 -5.40
CA ALA A 138 9.94 5.81 -5.83
C ALA A 138 9.68 4.49 -5.07
N PRO A 139 9.42 4.53 -3.74
CA PRO A 139 8.88 3.43 -2.96
C PRO A 139 7.71 2.63 -3.52
N LEU A 140 6.77 3.32 -4.16
CA LEU A 140 5.48 2.80 -4.60
C LEU A 140 5.44 2.61 -6.11
N THR A 141 6.41 3.12 -6.86
CA THR A 141 6.34 3.14 -8.33
C THR A 141 7.50 2.45 -9.00
N ASN A 142 8.56 2.10 -8.27
CA ASN A 142 9.71 1.41 -8.83
C ASN A 142 9.79 -0.06 -8.38
N GLN A 143 10.01 -0.98 -9.34
CA GLN A 143 10.29 -2.39 -9.06
C GLN A 143 11.72 -2.76 -9.47
N ASN A 144 12.40 -1.97 -10.31
CA ASN A 144 13.80 -2.10 -10.74
C ASN A 144 14.33 -0.74 -11.26
N ALA A 145 15.53 -0.29 -10.88
CA ALA A 145 16.10 0.99 -11.34
C ALA A 145 16.24 1.10 -12.86
N ASP A 146 16.47 -0.03 -13.53
CA ASP A 146 16.51 -0.09 -14.99
C ASP A 146 15.18 0.36 -15.62
N ASP A 147 14.04 0.16 -14.92
CA ASP A 147 12.73 0.58 -15.39
C ASP A 147 12.58 2.11 -15.37
N GLU A 148 13.25 2.84 -14.45
CA GLU A 148 13.13 4.30 -14.32
C GLU A 148 13.85 5.08 -15.44
N ALA A 149 14.83 4.43 -16.08
CA ALA A 149 15.46 4.92 -17.30
C ALA A 149 14.54 4.82 -18.52
N VAL A 150 13.51 3.97 -18.49
CA VAL A 150 12.57 3.80 -19.61
C VAL A 150 11.61 5.00 -19.68
N PRO A 151 11.54 5.73 -20.81
CA PRO A 151 10.68 6.92 -20.94
C PRO A 151 9.22 6.71 -20.54
N ARG A 152 8.67 5.51 -20.83
CA ARG A 152 7.31 5.12 -20.44
C ARG A 152 7.12 5.11 -18.93
N THR A 153 8.01 4.48 -18.19
CA THR A 153 7.96 4.40 -16.72
C THR A 153 8.13 5.79 -16.11
N ARG A 154 9.05 6.60 -16.64
CA ARG A 154 9.26 7.99 -16.18
C ARG A 154 8.00 8.83 -16.29
N ALA A 155 7.28 8.73 -17.41
CA ALA A 155 5.99 9.41 -17.58
C ALA A 155 4.92 8.90 -16.59
N ILE A 156 4.84 7.58 -16.35
CA ILE A 156 3.91 6.98 -15.38
C ILE A 156 4.25 7.44 -13.94
N ASN A 157 5.51 7.44 -13.55
CA ASN A 157 5.94 7.87 -12.20
C ASN A 157 5.67 9.37 -12.01
N GLY A 158 5.93 10.20 -13.03
CA GLY A 158 5.55 11.61 -13.02
C GLY A 158 4.04 11.81 -12.89
N ALA A 159 3.23 11.00 -13.57
CA ALA A 159 1.78 11.02 -13.46
C ALA A 159 1.30 10.67 -12.04
N ILE A 160 1.84 9.60 -11.44
CA ILE A 160 1.54 9.22 -10.05
C ILE A 160 1.91 10.36 -9.09
N ALA A 161 3.06 11.01 -9.31
CA ALA A 161 3.49 12.15 -8.49
C ALA A 161 2.55 13.36 -8.58
N VAL A 162 2.08 13.71 -9.77
CA VAL A 162 1.09 14.78 -9.93
C VAL A 162 -0.21 14.45 -9.18
N ILE A 163 -0.69 13.21 -9.28
CA ILE A 163 -1.93 12.77 -8.62
C ILE A 163 -1.76 12.72 -7.10
N HIS A 164 -0.62 12.22 -6.62
CA HIS A 164 -0.33 12.16 -5.20
C HIS A 164 -0.30 13.56 -4.56
N ASP A 165 0.45 14.48 -5.18
CA ASP A 165 0.68 15.82 -4.64
C ASP A 165 -0.55 16.74 -4.81
N GLY A 166 -1.35 16.52 -5.86
CA GLY A 166 -2.38 17.46 -6.32
C GLY A 166 -3.80 16.92 -6.47
N GLY A 167 -3.98 15.60 -6.35
CA GLY A 167 -5.22 14.92 -6.69
C GLY A 167 -5.51 14.92 -8.19
N LEU A 168 -6.62 14.28 -8.56
CA LEU A 168 -7.02 14.14 -9.97
C LEU A 168 -7.33 15.48 -10.65
N SER A 169 -7.80 16.49 -9.90
CA SER A 169 -8.12 17.82 -10.43
C SER A 169 -6.91 18.60 -10.95
N ARG A 170 -5.70 18.25 -10.52
CA ARG A 170 -4.45 18.88 -10.98
C ARG A 170 -3.72 18.03 -12.03
N PHE A 171 -4.29 16.89 -12.39
CA PHE A 171 -3.71 16.04 -13.42
C PHE A 171 -3.83 16.70 -14.79
N SER A 172 -2.70 16.83 -15.49
CA SER A 172 -2.65 17.26 -16.88
C SER A 172 -1.34 16.81 -17.53
N LEU A 173 -1.32 16.65 -18.86
CA LEU A 173 -0.07 16.34 -19.59
C LEU A 173 1.05 17.35 -19.31
N GLU A 174 0.71 18.63 -19.14
CA GLU A 174 1.67 19.69 -18.79
C GLU A 174 2.28 19.49 -17.40
N ALA A 175 1.45 19.18 -16.41
CA ALA A 175 1.92 18.91 -15.06
C ALA A 175 2.81 17.67 -15.03
N VAL A 176 2.43 16.60 -15.76
CA VAL A 176 3.24 15.39 -15.83
C VAL A 176 4.57 15.65 -16.53
N ALA A 177 4.57 16.34 -17.68
CA ALA A 177 5.79 16.74 -18.40
C ALA A 177 6.77 17.49 -17.50
N THR A 178 6.26 18.48 -16.76
CA THR A 178 7.05 19.25 -15.80
C THR A 178 7.61 18.36 -14.69
N ARG A 179 6.78 17.48 -14.11
CA ARG A 179 7.16 16.60 -13.00
C ARG A 179 8.18 15.53 -13.40
N SER A 180 8.08 15.02 -14.62
CA SER A 180 8.93 13.95 -15.16
C SER A 180 10.18 14.46 -15.89
N GLY A 181 10.29 15.77 -16.11
CA GLY A 181 11.37 16.37 -16.90
C GLY A 181 11.32 15.99 -18.38
N MET A 182 10.14 15.70 -18.91
CA MET A 182 9.89 15.31 -20.31
C MET A 182 9.13 16.41 -21.06
N ARG A 183 9.16 16.40 -22.39
CA ARG A 183 8.26 17.23 -23.20
C ARG A 183 6.90 16.56 -23.32
N GLN A 184 5.82 17.35 -23.42
CA GLN A 184 4.47 16.80 -23.66
C GLN A 184 4.40 15.94 -24.93
N SER A 185 5.15 16.33 -25.98
CA SER A 185 5.22 15.54 -27.22
C SER A 185 5.82 14.15 -27.00
N GLU A 186 6.85 14.03 -26.16
CA GLU A 186 7.47 12.73 -25.82
C GLU A 186 6.50 11.85 -25.03
N ILE A 187 5.68 12.45 -24.16
CA ILE A 187 4.64 11.72 -23.43
C ILE A 187 3.54 11.24 -24.40
N LEU A 188 3.12 12.07 -25.35
CA LEU A 188 2.10 11.73 -26.33
C LEU A 188 2.54 10.65 -27.33
N GLU A 189 3.85 10.54 -27.60
CA GLU A 189 4.41 9.42 -28.37
C GLU A 189 4.28 8.08 -27.61
N LEU A 190 4.30 8.11 -26.26
CA LEU A 190 4.22 6.93 -25.39
C LEU A 190 2.77 6.58 -25.01
N PHE A 191 1.92 7.58 -24.88
CA PHE A 191 0.52 7.46 -24.46
C PHE A 191 -0.37 8.28 -25.39
N PRO A 192 -1.33 7.65 -26.10
CA PRO A 192 -2.10 8.31 -27.14
C PRO A 192 -3.01 9.44 -26.61
N SER A 193 -3.28 9.47 -25.30
CA SER A 193 -4.13 10.48 -24.67
C SER A 193 -3.81 10.65 -23.18
N GLU A 194 -4.28 11.75 -22.60
CA GLU A 194 -4.22 11.99 -21.15
C GLU A 194 -4.95 10.92 -20.33
N PRO A 195 -6.18 10.47 -20.70
CA PRO A 195 -6.83 9.34 -20.04
C PRO A 195 -6.03 8.03 -20.11
N ALA A 196 -5.32 7.76 -21.21
CA ALA A 196 -4.49 6.57 -21.32
C ALA A 196 -3.28 6.61 -20.36
N LEU A 197 -2.66 7.77 -20.19
CA LEU A 197 -1.61 7.98 -19.20
C LEU A 197 -2.15 7.84 -17.77
N LEU A 198 -3.32 8.42 -17.49
CA LEU A 198 -3.97 8.33 -16.18
C LEU A 198 -4.31 6.87 -15.83
N ALA A 199 -4.88 6.12 -16.78
CA ALA A 199 -5.18 4.70 -16.59
C ALA A 199 -3.91 3.90 -16.28
N ALA A 200 -2.81 4.15 -16.99
CA ALA A 200 -1.52 3.52 -16.73
C ALA A 200 -0.97 3.85 -15.33
N ALA A 201 -1.10 5.11 -14.89
CA ALA A 201 -0.71 5.56 -13.55
C ALA A 201 -1.53 4.86 -12.46
N VAL A 202 -2.86 4.82 -12.61
CA VAL A 202 -3.77 4.12 -11.68
C VAL A 202 -3.42 2.65 -11.58
N MET A 203 -3.23 1.97 -12.72
CA MET A 203 -2.86 0.55 -12.76
C MET A 203 -1.51 0.28 -12.09
N ARG A 204 -0.49 1.12 -12.35
CA ARG A 204 0.84 0.96 -11.75
C ARG A 204 0.79 1.15 -10.24
N TRP A 205 0.14 2.21 -9.75
CA TRP A 205 0.07 2.53 -8.33
C TRP A 205 -0.73 1.49 -7.53
N THR A 206 -1.93 1.15 -8.00
CA THR A 206 -2.77 0.12 -7.35
C THR A 206 -2.07 -1.25 -7.32
N ARG A 207 -1.38 -1.63 -8.41
CA ARG A 207 -0.60 -2.88 -8.46
C ARG A 207 0.57 -2.88 -7.50
N ALA A 208 1.30 -1.77 -7.38
CA ALA A 208 2.44 -1.71 -6.48
C ALA A 208 2.04 -1.88 -5.00
N VAL A 209 0.86 -1.40 -4.63
CA VAL A 209 0.32 -1.59 -3.28
C VAL A 209 -0.25 -3.00 -3.08
N SER A 210 -0.94 -3.56 -4.07
CA SER A 210 -1.63 -4.85 -3.93
C SER A 210 -0.74 -6.08 -4.18
N ALA A 211 0.22 -6.02 -5.11
CA ALA A 211 1.02 -7.18 -5.50
C ALA A 211 1.81 -7.81 -4.34
N PRO A 212 2.47 -7.03 -3.44
CA PRO A 212 3.17 -7.61 -2.29
C PRO A 212 2.24 -8.33 -1.30
N LEU A 213 0.92 -8.09 -1.37
CA LEU A 213 -0.06 -8.65 -0.44
C LEU A 213 -0.75 -9.90 -1.01
N LEU A 214 -0.65 -10.16 -2.32
CA LEU A 214 -1.31 -11.30 -2.97
C LEU A 214 -1.03 -12.66 -2.29
N PRO A 215 0.18 -12.98 -1.82
CA PRO A 215 0.44 -14.26 -1.15
C PRO A 215 -0.40 -14.50 0.10
N LEU A 216 -0.90 -13.44 0.76
CA LEU A 216 -1.81 -13.59 1.91
C LEU A 216 -3.15 -14.22 1.50
N ALA A 217 -3.62 -13.98 0.27
CA ALA A 217 -4.88 -14.54 -0.20
C ALA A 217 -4.79 -16.07 -0.24
N ASP A 218 -3.66 -16.61 -0.70
CA ASP A 218 -3.47 -18.05 -0.83
C ASP A 218 -3.29 -18.73 0.54
N GLU A 219 -2.51 -18.11 1.44
CA GLU A 219 -2.16 -18.70 2.74
C GLU A 219 -3.19 -18.44 3.85
N LYS A 220 -3.75 -17.23 3.91
CA LYS A 220 -4.62 -16.77 5.00
C LYS A 220 -6.07 -16.55 4.53
N GLY A 221 -6.32 -16.58 3.24
CA GLY A 221 -7.64 -16.42 2.63
C GLY A 221 -7.98 -14.98 2.26
N THR A 222 -9.08 -14.84 1.51
CA THR A 222 -9.50 -13.58 0.87
C THR A 222 -9.77 -12.47 1.88
N VAL A 223 -10.36 -12.77 3.03
CA VAL A 223 -10.69 -11.76 4.05
C VAL A 223 -9.41 -11.15 4.65
N ALA A 224 -8.39 -11.97 4.92
CA ALA A 224 -7.10 -11.50 5.42
C ALA A 224 -6.36 -10.63 4.38
N PHE A 225 -6.44 -11.01 3.10
CA PHE A 225 -5.92 -10.19 2.01
C PHE A 225 -6.61 -8.83 1.93
N LEU A 226 -7.96 -8.78 1.98
CA LEU A 226 -8.70 -7.52 1.93
C LEU A 226 -8.45 -6.63 3.16
N HIS A 227 -8.30 -7.21 4.35
CA HIS A 227 -7.83 -6.49 5.55
C HIS A 227 -6.48 -5.83 5.29
N ALA A 228 -5.49 -6.61 4.83
CA ALA A 228 -4.13 -6.10 4.62
C ALA A 228 -4.11 -5.01 3.54
N LEU A 229 -4.93 -5.17 2.50
CA LEU A 229 -5.08 -4.19 1.43
C LEU A 229 -5.77 -2.90 1.92
N LEU A 230 -6.76 -2.99 2.80
CA LEU A 230 -7.36 -1.80 3.44
C LEU A 230 -6.36 -1.07 4.33
N SER A 231 -5.60 -1.81 5.15
CA SER A 231 -4.53 -1.24 5.96
C SER A 231 -3.52 -0.52 5.07
N ALA A 232 -3.11 -1.12 3.95
CA ALA A 232 -2.19 -0.50 3.00
C ALA A 232 -2.77 0.78 2.36
N HIS A 233 -4.06 0.78 2.01
CA HIS A 233 -4.72 1.96 1.47
C HIS A 233 -4.87 3.08 2.51
N ALA A 234 -5.09 2.76 3.78
CA ALA A 234 -5.18 3.74 4.86
C ALA A 234 -3.92 4.60 4.99
N GLU A 235 -2.75 4.02 4.69
CA GLU A 235 -1.45 4.68 4.66
C GLU A 235 -1.22 5.56 3.42
N ASP A 236 -2.10 5.49 2.43
CA ASP A 236 -2.01 6.28 1.20
C ASP A 236 -3.38 6.93 0.86
N PRO A 237 -3.74 8.01 1.56
CA PRO A 237 -4.99 8.72 1.32
C PRO A 237 -5.13 9.25 -0.11
N ALA A 238 -4.03 9.53 -0.80
CA ALA A 238 -4.05 9.98 -2.18
C ALA A 238 -4.49 8.87 -3.12
N LEU A 239 -3.98 7.65 -2.93
CA LEU A 239 -4.45 6.47 -3.65
C LEU A 239 -5.92 6.17 -3.35
N MET A 240 -6.36 6.27 -2.09
CA MET A 240 -7.77 6.07 -1.75
C MET A 240 -8.68 7.04 -2.50
N ARG A 241 -8.34 8.34 -2.55
CA ARG A 241 -9.07 9.34 -3.32
C ARG A 241 -9.09 9.02 -4.82
N LEU A 242 -7.94 8.60 -5.36
CA LEU A 242 -7.82 8.22 -6.76
C LEU A 242 -8.73 7.03 -7.10
N ILE A 243 -8.73 5.98 -6.29
CA ILE A 243 -9.59 4.81 -6.49
C ILE A 243 -11.06 5.23 -6.45
N ALA A 244 -11.50 6.01 -5.45
CA ALA A 244 -12.87 6.49 -5.36
C ALA A 244 -13.30 7.32 -6.59
N ALA A 245 -12.42 8.22 -7.07
CA ALA A 245 -12.69 9.01 -8.27
C ALA A 245 -12.81 8.15 -9.53
N THR A 246 -11.90 7.19 -9.73
CA THR A 246 -11.92 6.28 -10.89
C THR A 246 -13.12 5.33 -10.87
N LEU A 247 -13.59 4.91 -9.69
CA LEU A 247 -14.85 4.16 -9.56
C LEU A 247 -16.03 4.99 -10.04
N ALA A 248 -16.14 6.26 -9.63
CA ALA A 248 -17.20 7.15 -10.12
C ALA A 248 -17.14 7.33 -11.65
N ILE A 249 -15.95 7.60 -12.20
CA ILE A 249 -15.73 7.72 -13.65
C ILE A 249 -16.16 6.46 -14.41
N SER A 250 -15.87 5.27 -13.87
CA SER A 250 -16.19 3.99 -14.51
C SER A 250 -17.69 3.75 -14.72
N THR A 251 -18.55 4.51 -14.02
CA THR A 251 -20.01 4.42 -14.12
C THR A 251 -20.59 5.21 -15.30
N ASP A 252 -19.84 6.15 -15.87
CA ASP A 252 -20.26 6.93 -17.02
C ASP A 252 -19.56 6.43 -18.31
N PRO A 253 -20.25 5.66 -19.17
CA PRO A 253 -19.66 5.14 -20.39
C PRO A 253 -19.35 6.23 -21.44
N SER A 254 -19.81 7.47 -21.25
CA SER A 254 -19.50 8.59 -22.14
C SER A 254 -18.16 9.28 -21.83
N THR A 255 -17.59 9.04 -20.65
CA THR A 255 -16.30 9.59 -20.25
C THR A 255 -15.16 8.82 -20.91
N ASP A 256 -14.22 9.54 -21.53
CA ASP A 256 -13.05 8.93 -22.17
C ASP A 256 -12.17 8.19 -21.15
N GLY A 257 -11.77 6.97 -21.51
CA GLY A 257 -11.02 6.05 -20.65
C GLY A 257 -11.80 5.39 -19.50
N ALA A 258 -13.12 5.61 -19.38
CA ALA A 258 -13.94 4.97 -18.34
C ALA A 258 -13.95 3.43 -18.42
N ASP A 259 -13.76 2.89 -19.62
CA ASP A 259 -13.66 1.46 -19.91
C ASP A 259 -12.44 0.80 -19.27
N TYR A 260 -11.30 1.49 -19.16
CA TYR A 260 -10.12 1.00 -18.45
C TYR A 260 -10.42 0.76 -16.97
N TYR A 261 -10.99 1.76 -16.29
CA TYR A 261 -11.32 1.66 -14.86
C TYR A 261 -12.41 0.62 -14.60
N ARG A 262 -13.42 0.57 -15.47
CA ARG A 262 -14.46 -0.47 -15.40
C ARG A 262 -13.86 -1.86 -15.54
N SER A 263 -12.95 -2.06 -16.48
CA SER A 263 -12.27 -3.35 -16.68
C SER A 263 -11.43 -3.74 -15.47
N ALA A 264 -10.70 -2.79 -14.87
CA ALA A 264 -9.92 -3.03 -13.66
C ALA A 264 -10.80 -3.44 -12.47
N TYR A 265 -11.93 -2.75 -12.25
CA TYR A 265 -12.89 -3.12 -11.19
C TYR A 265 -13.46 -4.53 -11.40
N LEU A 266 -13.87 -4.85 -12.64
CA LEU A 266 -14.40 -6.17 -12.97
C LEU A 266 -13.36 -7.28 -12.77
N GLN A 267 -12.10 -7.03 -13.09
CA GLN A 267 -10.99 -7.96 -12.86
C GLN A 267 -10.73 -8.17 -11.37
N PHE A 268 -10.73 -7.11 -10.57
CA PHE A 268 -10.59 -7.21 -9.12
C PHE A 268 -11.73 -8.02 -8.50
N ARG A 269 -12.97 -7.77 -8.95
CA ARG A 269 -14.15 -8.53 -8.52
C ARG A 269 -14.04 -10.02 -8.86
N GLU A 270 -13.56 -10.35 -10.05
CA GLU A 270 -13.36 -11.74 -10.46
C GLU A 270 -12.25 -12.42 -9.64
N THR A 271 -11.20 -11.67 -9.30
CA THR A 271 -10.10 -12.14 -8.44
C THR A 271 -10.63 -12.53 -7.06
N VAL A 272 -11.40 -11.64 -6.40
CA VAL A 272 -12.02 -11.90 -5.10
C VAL A 272 -12.98 -13.09 -5.18
N ARG A 273 -13.80 -13.18 -6.22
CA ARG A 273 -14.72 -14.33 -6.43
C ARG A 273 -13.97 -15.65 -6.54
N THR A 274 -12.87 -15.67 -7.29
CA THR A 274 -12.06 -16.88 -7.49
C THR A 274 -11.36 -17.26 -6.19
N ALA A 275 -10.78 -16.30 -5.48
CA ALA A 275 -10.13 -16.54 -4.19
C ALA A 275 -11.11 -17.12 -3.15
N LEU A 276 -12.35 -16.61 -3.08
CA LEU A 276 -13.38 -17.16 -2.19
C LEU A 276 -13.78 -18.61 -2.54
N ARG A 277 -13.75 -18.99 -3.83
CA ARG A 277 -13.95 -20.40 -4.22
C ARG A 277 -12.86 -21.28 -3.67
N GLU A 278 -11.60 -20.83 -3.74
CA GLU A 278 -10.48 -21.57 -3.15
C GLU A 278 -10.58 -21.61 -1.63
N ASP A 279 -11.03 -20.53 -0.98
CA ASP A 279 -11.24 -20.52 0.46
C ASP A 279 -12.27 -21.54 0.94
N ILE A 280 -13.36 -21.73 0.18
CA ILE A 280 -14.33 -22.80 0.47
C ILE A 280 -13.67 -24.18 0.28
N ARG A 281 -12.95 -24.40 -0.83
CA ARG A 281 -12.27 -25.68 -1.08
C ARG A 281 -11.22 -26.02 -0.03
N ALA A 282 -10.52 -25.01 0.48
CA ALA A 282 -9.54 -25.12 1.54
C ALA A 282 -10.15 -25.19 2.95
N GLY A 283 -11.48 -25.05 3.08
CA GLY A 283 -12.19 -25.06 4.37
C GLY A 283 -11.99 -23.81 5.23
N ARG A 284 -11.49 -22.69 4.65
CA ARG A 284 -11.33 -21.40 5.32
C ARG A 284 -12.63 -20.61 5.42
N GLU A 285 -13.55 -20.84 4.48
CA GLU A 285 -14.90 -20.29 4.48
C GLU A 285 -15.94 -21.43 4.40
N PRO A 286 -17.15 -21.24 4.95
CA PRO A 286 -18.14 -22.31 5.01
C PRO A 286 -18.69 -22.67 3.63
N ALA A 287 -18.99 -23.96 3.42
CA ALA A 287 -19.53 -24.47 2.15
C ALA A 287 -20.95 -23.96 1.82
N THR A 288 -21.65 -23.38 2.79
CA THR A 288 -22.95 -22.72 2.63
C THR A 288 -22.86 -21.35 1.95
N MET A 289 -21.65 -20.77 1.87
CA MET A 289 -21.41 -19.48 1.22
C MET A 289 -21.45 -19.61 -0.31
N ASP A 290 -22.18 -18.70 -0.99
CA ASP A 290 -22.06 -18.51 -2.45
C ASP A 290 -20.93 -17.51 -2.75
N PRO A 291 -19.84 -17.92 -3.42
CA PRO A 291 -18.70 -17.05 -3.74
C PRO A 291 -19.07 -15.77 -4.51
N ILE A 292 -20.13 -15.80 -5.31
CA ILE A 292 -20.59 -14.63 -6.06
C ILE A 292 -21.15 -13.60 -5.08
N ARG A 293 -22.05 -14.03 -4.19
CA ARG A 293 -22.67 -13.17 -3.17
C ARG A 293 -21.66 -12.73 -2.13
N GLY A 294 -20.79 -13.63 -1.68
CA GLY A 294 -19.71 -13.32 -0.74
C GLY A 294 -18.77 -12.24 -1.27
N ALA A 295 -18.35 -12.34 -2.54
CA ALA A 295 -17.53 -11.31 -3.19
C ALA A 295 -18.28 -9.97 -3.27
N GLN A 296 -19.55 -9.98 -3.66
CA GLN A 296 -20.37 -8.76 -3.72
C GLN A 296 -20.47 -8.09 -2.34
N GLN A 297 -20.73 -8.85 -1.29
CA GLN A 297 -20.86 -8.31 0.07
C GLN A 297 -19.52 -7.74 0.58
N LEU A 298 -18.41 -8.47 0.38
CA LEU A 298 -17.09 -8.02 0.78
C LEU A 298 -16.67 -6.75 0.04
N LEU A 299 -16.91 -6.66 -1.27
CA LEU A 299 -16.58 -5.48 -2.05
C LEU A 299 -17.47 -4.29 -1.69
N ALA A 300 -18.77 -4.50 -1.45
CA ALA A 300 -19.66 -3.44 -0.97
C ALA A 300 -19.17 -2.85 0.37
N LEU A 301 -18.74 -3.72 1.29
CA LEU A 301 -18.13 -3.31 2.56
C LEU A 301 -16.81 -2.57 2.34
N TYR A 302 -15.91 -3.13 1.54
CA TYR A 302 -14.58 -2.61 1.25
C TYR A 302 -14.61 -1.25 0.56
N ASP A 303 -15.47 -1.06 -0.44
CA ASP A 303 -15.64 0.22 -1.14
C ASP A 303 -16.36 1.23 -0.26
N GLY A 304 -17.42 0.79 0.45
CA GLY A 304 -18.22 1.65 1.32
C GLY A 304 -17.42 2.24 2.47
N ILE A 305 -16.61 1.43 3.16
CA ILE A 305 -15.78 1.89 4.28
C ILE A 305 -14.70 2.88 3.80
N ARG A 306 -14.04 2.62 2.68
CA ARG A 306 -13.05 3.56 2.13
C ARG A 306 -13.67 4.89 1.76
N LEU A 307 -14.86 4.88 1.15
CA LEU A 307 -15.58 6.11 0.83
C LEU A 307 -15.97 6.88 2.11
N GLN A 308 -16.44 6.17 3.14
CA GLN A 308 -16.74 6.79 4.44
C GLN A 308 -15.50 7.42 5.07
N ALA A 309 -14.35 6.74 5.05
CA ALA A 309 -13.09 7.28 5.59
C ALA A 309 -12.60 8.53 4.87
N LEU A 310 -12.88 8.67 3.57
CA LEU A 310 -12.60 9.90 2.83
C LEU A 310 -13.51 11.07 3.24
N LEU A 311 -14.66 10.79 3.85
CA LEU A 311 -15.67 11.77 4.25
C LEU A 311 -15.69 12.04 5.77
N THR A 312 -15.21 11.09 6.57
CA THR A 312 -15.29 11.10 8.04
C THR A 312 -13.93 10.75 8.64
N PRO A 313 -13.20 11.76 9.19
CA PRO A 313 -11.83 11.59 9.68
C PRO A 313 -11.67 10.60 10.84
N ASP A 314 -12.75 10.24 11.52
CA ASP A 314 -12.80 9.33 12.67
C ASP A 314 -13.02 7.86 12.29
N THR A 315 -13.21 7.55 11.00
CA THR A 315 -13.41 6.17 10.56
C THR A 315 -12.09 5.40 10.55
N ASP A 316 -11.94 4.46 11.50
CA ASP A 316 -10.92 3.41 11.44
C ASP A 316 -11.36 2.33 10.44
N VAL A 317 -10.79 2.38 9.23
CA VAL A 317 -11.16 1.49 8.12
C VAL A 317 -10.89 0.02 8.41
N VAL A 318 -9.83 -0.29 9.15
CA VAL A 318 -9.40 -1.66 9.40
C VAL A 318 -10.32 -2.29 10.44
N ASP A 319 -10.52 -1.59 11.56
CA ASP A 319 -11.41 -2.03 12.64
C ASP A 319 -12.88 -2.11 12.18
N ALA A 320 -13.36 -1.16 11.37
CA ALA A 320 -14.70 -1.22 10.79
C ALA A 320 -14.87 -2.44 9.87
N PHE A 321 -13.88 -2.74 9.03
CA PHE A 321 -13.91 -3.89 8.14
C PHE A 321 -13.89 -5.19 8.92
N ASP A 322 -12.98 -5.34 9.89
CA ASP A 322 -12.83 -6.57 10.67
C ASP A 322 -14.10 -6.94 11.43
N ARG A 323 -14.74 -5.97 12.10
CA ARG A 323 -16.01 -6.21 12.78
C ARG A 323 -17.11 -6.65 11.83
N ALA A 324 -17.24 -5.98 10.68
CA ALA A 324 -18.28 -6.27 9.71
C ALA A 324 -18.04 -7.61 9.01
N ALA A 325 -16.82 -7.88 8.56
CA ALA A 325 -16.41 -9.13 7.96
C ALA A 325 -16.60 -10.30 8.93
N ALA A 326 -16.24 -10.15 10.21
CA ALA A 326 -16.47 -11.19 11.22
C ALA A 326 -17.97 -11.54 11.38
N ARG A 327 -18.87 -10.55 11.33
CA ARG A 327 -20.32 -10.79 11.37
C ARG A 327 -20.82 -11.44 10.07
N MET A 328 -20.34 -10.98 8.91
CA MET A 328 -20.68 -11.56 7.63
C MET A 328 -20.30 -13.03 7.54
N ARG A 329 -19.08 -13.40 7.98
CA ARG A 329 -18.60 -14.79 7.99
C ARG A 329 -19.42 -15.71 8.88
N ARG A 330 -19.94 -15.21 10.00
CA ARG A 330 -20.91 -15.95 10.81
C ARG A 330 -22.19 -16.20 10.03
N GLY A 331 -22.75 -15.18 9.38
CA GLY A 331 -23.94 -15.32 8.54
C GLY A 331 -23.73 -16.25 7.33
N TRP A 332 -22.52 -16.29 6.75
CA TRP A 332 -22.19 -17.24 5.68
C TRP A 332 -22.26 -18.70 6.12
N SER A 333 -22.15 -18.98 7.42
CA SER A 333 -22.24 -20.33 7.98
C SER A 333 -23.70 -20.80 8.14
N GLU A 334 -24.67 -19.89 8.00
CA GLU A 334 -26.09 -20.18 8.07
C GLU A 334 -26.65 -20.52 6.68
N GLN A 335 -27.71 -21.31 6.63
CA GLN A 335 -28.44 -21.50 5.37
C GLN A 335 -29.19 -20.22 5.04
N TYR A 336 -29.06 -19.75 3.80
CA TYR A 336 -29.80 -18.57 3.35
C TYR A 336 -31.29 -18.90 3.29
N GLU A 337 -32.07 -18.23 4.14
CA GLU A 337 -33.53 -18.20 4.06
C GLU A 337 -33.95 -16.87 3.43
N GLU A 338 -34.72 -16.94 2.33
CA GLU A 338 -35.22 -15.75 1.65
C GLU A 338 -36.17 -14.98 2.57
N THR A 339 -35.71 -13.85 3.12
CA THR A 339 -36.49 -13.07 4.08
C THR A 339 -37.51 -12.20 3.33
N THR A 340 -38.79 -12.34 3.68
CA THR A 340 -39.92 -11.59 3.07
C THR A 340 -40.28 -10.31 3.83
N VAL A 341 -39.37 -9.75 4.63
CA VAL A 341 -39.71 -8.67 5.56
C VAL A 341 -38.70 -7.54 5.47
N TRP A 342 -39.08 -6.50 4.76
CA TRP A 342 -38.67 -5.15 5.14
C TRP A 342 -39.87 -4.57 5.87
N ASP A 343 -39.70 -4.08 7.10
CA ASP A 343 -40.74 -3.33 7.86
C ASP A 343 -40.99 -1.95 7.22
N ILE A 344 -41.14 -1.92 5.91
CA ILE A 344 -41.40 -0.78 5.08
C ILE A 344 -42.77 -1.05 4.47
N SER A 345 -43.82 -0.57 5.13
CA SER A 345 -45.16 -0.61 4.57
C SER A 345 -45.15 0.11 3.22
N ALA A 346 -45.55 -0.56 2.14
CA ALA A 346 -45.76 0.10 0.86
C ALA A 346 -46.76 1.25 1.06
N PRO A 347 -46.52 2.45 0.51
CA PRO A 347 -47.51 3.52 0.56
C PRO A 347 -48.79 2.99 -0.08
N ALA A 348 -49.91 3.05 0.67
CA ALA A 348 -51.21 2.68 0.15
C ALA A 348 -51.48 3.51 -1.11
N GLY A 349 -51.53 2.84 -2.27
CA GLY A 349 -51.74 3.50 -3.56
C GLY A 349 -53.01 4.34 -3.54
N GLY A 350 -52.88 5.61 -3.94
CA GLY A 350 -53.98 6.52 -4.24
C GLY A 350 -54.07 6.77 -5.73
#